data_AF-A0A227J8M5-F1
#
_entry.id   AF-A0A227J8M5-F1
#
_cell.length_a   1.000
_cell.length_b   1.000
_cell.length_c   1.000
_cell.angle_alpha   90.00
_cell.angle_beta   90.00
_cell.angle_gamma   90.00
#
_symmetry.space_group_name_H-M   'P 1'
#
loop_
_entity.id
_entity.type
_entity.pdbx_description
1 polymer ?
#
loop_
_entity_poly.entity_id
_entity_poly.type
_entity_poly.pdbx_seq_one_letter_code
_entity_poly.pdbx_strand_id
1 'polypeptide(L)'
;MAQESLRTPVDFPNNSLLEFKMSKAIDLNLINTFIVVTECLSYTKAADKLGVTQPAISASIKRLERTTNTKLFTKRGRNIELTSTAQKWLPQLQ
;
A
#
# COMPACT_ATOMS: atom_id res chain seq x y z
N MET A 1 52.10 -30.25 -3.47
CA MET A 1 52.11 -29.11 -2.53
C MET A 1 50.65 -28.71 -2.35
N ALA A 2 50.06 -29.06 -1.20
CA ALA A 2 49.64 -28.14 -0.11
C ALA A 2 48.55 -27.14 -0.56
N GLN A 3 47.47 -26.84 0.17
CA GLN A 3 46.78 -27.35 1.36
C GLN A 3 45.42 -26.59 1.35
N GLU A 4 44.57 -26.76 2.39
CA GLU A 4 43.40 -25.93 2.73
C GLU A 4 42.05 -26.39 2.09
N SER A 5 41.25 -27.27 2.71
CA SER A 5 40.51 -27.22 3.98
C SER A 5 39.28 -26.28 3.97
N LEU A 6 38.10 -26.90 4.15
CA LEU A 6 36.88 -26.40 4.79
C LEU A 6 36.11 -25.24 4.15
N ARG A 7 35.02 -25.59 3.45
CA ARG A 7 33.62 -25.35 3.85
C ARG A 7 32.70 -25.85 2.74
N THR A 8 31.76 -26.73 3.09
CA THR A 8 30.57 -26.92 2.25
C THR A 8 29.78 -25.60 2.28
N PRO A 9 29.49 -24.95 1.13
CA PRO A 9 28.35 -24.08 1.09
C PRO A 9 27.15 -25.02 1.13
N VAL A 10 26.54 -25.10 2.31
CA VAL A 10 25.11 -25.32 2.48
C VAL A 10 24.35 -24.82 1.24
N ASP A 11 23.95 -25.74 0.36
CA ASP A 11 22.94 -25.46 -0.66
C ASP A 11 21.62 -25.33 0.10
N PHE A 12 21.42 -24.15 0.70
CA PHE A 12 20.09 -23.72 1.04
C PHE A 12 19.36 -23.65 -0.30
N PRO A 13 18.26 -24.39 -0.51
CA PRO A 13 17.43 -24.20 -1.67
C PRO A 13 16.96 -22.75 -1.66
N ASN A 14 17.68 -21.91 -2.38
CA ASN A 14 17.43 -20.48 -2.43
C ASN A 14 16.18 -20.33 -3.30
N ASN A 15 15.07 -20.07 -2.62
CA ASN A 15 13.74 -19.78 -3.14
C ASN A 15 12.80 -20.94 -3.53
N SER A 16 12.53 -21.86 -2.60
CA SER A 16 11.14 -22.34 -2.42
C SER A 16 10.25 -21.33 -1.66
N LEU A 17 10.71 -20.08 -1.53
CA LEU A 17 10.00 -18.94 -0.91
C LEU A 17 9.28 -18.04 -1.94
N LEU A 18 9.45 -18.30 -3.23
CA LEU A 18 8.68 -17.62 -4.30
C LEU A 18 7.37 -18.33 -4.64
N GLU A 19 7.02 -19.40 -3.92
CA GLU A 19 5.83 -20.21 -4.18
C GLU A 19 4.66 -19.92 -3.22
N PHE A 20 4.85 -19.03 -2.24
CA PHE A 20 3.76 -18.54 -1.41
C PHE A 20 3.20 -17.24 -2.01
N LYS A 21 2.47 -17.39 -3.11
CA LYS A 21 1.44 -16.46 -3.60
C LYS A 21 1.47 -15.07 -2.93
N MET A 22 2.12 -14.11 -3.59
CA MET A 22 1.67 -12.71 -3.60
C MET A 22 0.20 -12.68 -4.06
N SER A 23 -0.72 -13.07 -3.18
CA SER A 23 -2.14 -13.17 -3.43
C SER A 23 -2.66 -11.75 -3.60
N LYS A 24 -2.59 -11.25 -4.84
CA LYS A 24 -2.96 -9.89 -5.25
C LYS A 24 -2.13 -8.85 -4.50
N ALA A 25 -0.87 -8.66 -4.92
CA ALA A 25 -0.03 -7.58 -4.40
C ALA A 25 -0.82 -6.26 -4.43
N ILE A 26 -1.27 -5.81 -3.25
CA ILE A 26 -1.86 -4.49 -3.13
C ILE A 26 -0.73 -3.52 -3.43
N ASP A 27 -0.92 -2.74 -4.49
CA ASP A 27 0.04 -1.75 -4.95
C ASP A 27 0.33 -0.77 -3.80
N LEU A 28 1.57 -0.78 -3.32
CA LEU A 28 2.00 0.04 -2.18
C LEU A 28 1.76 1.52 -2.42
N ASN A 29 1.75 1.97 -3.68
CA ASN A 29 1.41 3.34 -4.02
C ASN A 29 -0.05 3.68 -3.67
N LEU A 30 -0.97 2.71 -3.73
CA LEU A 30 -2.36 2.89 -3.31
C LEU A 30 -2.48 3.05 -1.80
N ILE A 31 -1.69 2.28 -1.04
CA ILE A 31 -1.65 2.40 0.43
C ILE A 31 -1.05 3.74 0.83
N ASN A 32 0.07 4.14 0.23
CA ASN A 32 0.67 5.45 0.47
C ASN A 32 -0.30 6.59 0.11
N THR A 33 -0.99 6.48 -1.03
CA THR A 33 -2.01 7.45 -1.43
C THR A 33 -3.14 7.51 -0.39
N PHE A 34 -3.61 6.36 0.10
CA PHE A 34 -4.62 6.31 1.16
C PHE A 34 -4.15 7.03 2.41
N ILE A 35 -2.96 6.72 2.94
CA ILE A 35 -2.41 7.35 4.14
C ILE A 35 -2.36 8.88 3.97
N VAL A 36 -1.80 9.38 2.87
CA VAL A 36 -1.70 10.83 2.63
C VAL A 36 -3.09 11.48 2.51
N VAL A 37 -4.06 10.83 1.87
CA VAL A 37 -5.43 11.33 1.78
C VAL A 37 -6.11 11.34 3.16
N THR A 38 -5.85 10.35 4.02
CA THR A 38 -6.36 10.33 5.39
C THR A 38 -5.81 11.46 6.25
N GLU A 39 -4.53 11.82 6.08
CA GLU A 39 -3.92 12.96 6.77
C GLU A 39 -4.48 14.30 6.29
N CYS A 40 -4.73 14.43 4.98
CA CYS A 40 -5.14 15.69 4.36
C CYS A 40 -6.65 15.95 4.43
N LEU A 41 -7.47 14.90 4.52
CA LEU A 41 -8.94 14.93 4.40
C LEU A 41 -9.43 15.71 3.16
N SER A 42 -8.60 15.73 2.11
CA SER A 42 -8.84 16.46 0.86
C SER A 42 -8.02 15.83 -0.26
N TYR A 43 -8.69 15.46 -1.36
CA TYR A 43 -8.00 14.94 -2.55
C TYR A 43 -7.07 15.96 -3.19
N THR A 44 -7.42 17.25 -3.16
CA THR A 44 -6.60 18.31 -3.75
C THR A 44 -5.31 18.51 -2.95
N LYS A 45 -5.40 18.59 -1.61
CA LYS A 45 -4.22 18.72 -0.76
C LYS A 45 -3.32 17.48 -0.81
N ALA A 46 -3.91 16.29 -0.87
CA ALA A 46 -3.16 15.05 -1.02
C ALA A 46 -2.42 14.97 -2.37
N ALA A 47 -3.06 15.46 -3.45
CA ALA A 47 -2.45 15.54 -4.77
C ALA A 47 -1.22 16.46 -4.78
N ASP A 48 -1.36 17.64 -4.16
CA ASP A 48 -0.27 18.59 -3.96
C ASP A 48 0.90 17.97 -3.18
N LYS A 49 0.62 17.32 -2.04
CA LYS A 49 1.63 16.64 -1.20
C LYS A 49 2.35 15.49 -1.90
N LEU A 50 1.67 14.79 -2.82
CA LEU A 50 2.24 13.68 -3.59
C LEU A 50 2.82 14.11 -4.95
N GLY A 51 2.73 15.39 -5.32
CA GLY A 51 3.24 15.89 -6.59
C GLY A 51 2.50 15.32 -7.81
N VAL A 52 1.22 14.98 -7.67
CA VAL A 52 0.39 14.40 -8.73
C VAL A 52 -0.91 15.18 -8.91
N THR A 53 -1.72 14.80 -9.89
CA THR A 53 -3.01 15.47 -10.15
C THR A 53 -4.12 14.93 -9.25
N GLN A 54 -5.10 15.77 -8.90
CA GLN A 54 -6.26 15.35 -8.11
C GLN A 54 -7.07 14.19 -8.75
N PRO A 55 -7.27 14.14 -10.09
CA PRO A 55 -7.89 12.97 -10.74
C PRO A 55 -7.09 11.68 -10.54
N ALA A 56 -5.75 11.75 -10.53
CA ALA A 56 -4.90 10.58 -10.27
C ALA A 56 -5.11 10.05 -8.84
N ILE A 57 -5.14 10.93 -7.83
CA ILE A 57 -5.47 10.55 -6.45
C ILE A 57 -6.86 9.91 -6.36
N SER A 58 -7.87 10.55 -6.97
CA SER A 58 -9.23 10.01 -6.96
C SER A 58 -9.33 8.63 -7.61
N ALA A 59 -8.60 8.41 -8.71
CA ALA A 59 -8.54 7.13 -9.40
C ALA A 59 -7.85 6.06 -8.54
N SER A 60 -6.72 6.39 -7.90
CA SER A 60 -6.01 5.51 -6.98
C SER A 60 -6.88 5.07 -5.82
N ILE A 61 -7.55 6.02 -5.14
CA ILE A 61 -8.48 5.68 -4.04
C ILE A 61 -9.63 4.80 -4.53
N LYS A 62 -10.28 5.14 -5.66
CA LYS A 62 -11.33 4.30 -6.24
C LYS A 62 -10.84 2.90 -6.63
N ARG A 63 -9.58 2.76 -7.03
CA ARG A 63 -8.98 1.45 -7.34
C ARG A 63 -8.74 0.65 -6.07
N LEU A 64 -8.29 1.30 -4.99
CA LEU A 64 -8.13 0.67 -3.69
C LEU A 64 -9.47 0.22 -3.10
N GLU A 65 -10.49 1.09 -3.15
CA GLU A 65 -11.86 0.77 -2.73
C GLU A 65 -12.42 -0.43 -3.51
N ARG A 66 -12.18 -0.49 -4.83
CA ARG A 66 -12.59 -1.64 -5.66
C ARG A 66 -11.82 -2.91 -5.34
N THR A 67 -10.51 -2.81 -5.07
CA THR A 67 -9.67 -3.97 -4.77
C THR A 67 -10.05 -4.61 -3.44
N THR A 68 -10.47 -3.79 -2.49
CA THR A 68 -10.86 -4.17 -1.13
C THR A 68 -12.37 -4.29 -0.93
N ASN A 69 -13.15 -4.04 -1.98
CA ASN A 69 -14.61 -3.95 -1.97
C ASN A 69 -15.18 -3.11 -0.81
N THR A 70 -14.48 -2.04 -0.44
CA THR A 70 -14.77 -1.23 0.75
C THR A 70 -14.73 0.24 0.39
N LYS A 71 -15.76 1.00 0.79
CA LYS A 71 -15.74 2.47 0.73
C LYS A 71 -14.79 3.00 1.80
N LEU A 72 -13.79 3.77 1.40
CA LEU A 72 -12.76 4.30 2.30
C LEU A 72 -13.03 5.74 2.71
N PHE A 73 -13.64 6.52 1.83
CA PHE A 73 -13.99 7.91 2.10
C PHE A 73 -15.45 8.22 1.75
N THR A 74 -16.04 9.14 2.51
CA THR A 74 -17.34 9.74 2.22
C THR A 74 -17.21 11.25 2.03
N LYS A 75 -18.15 11.85 1.30
CA LYS A 75 -18.19 13.30 1.13
C LYS A 75 -18.79 13.94 2.37
N ARG A 76 -18.15 15.00 2.87
CA ARG A 76 -18.68 15.86 3.93
C ARG A 76 -18.55 17.32 3.51
N GLY A 77 -19.60 17.82 2.85
CA GLY A 77 -19.62 19.16 2.26
C GLY A 77 -18.54 19.31 1.18
N ARG A 78 -17.58 20.22 1.41
CA ARG A 78 -16.45 20.48 0.49
C ARG A 78 -15.24 19.56 0.72
N ASN A 79 -15.21 18.82 1.83
CA ASN A 79 -14.12 17.92 2.20
C ASN A 79 -14.56 16.46 2.14
N ILE A 80 -13.62 15.57 2.46
CA ILE A 80 -13.89 14.14 2.63
C ILE A 80 -13.60 13.71 4.07
N GLU A 81 -14.24 12.65 4.49
CA GLU A 81 -14.04 12.03 5.80
C GLU A 81 -13.82 10.53 5.61
N LEU A 82 -13.03 9.90 6.49
CA LEU A 82 -12.88 8.45 6.47
C LEU A 82 -14.22 7.78 6.81
N THR A 83 -14.47 6.63 6.21
CA THR A 83 -15.54 5.76 6.67
C THR A 83 -15.13 5.08 7.98
N SER A 84 -16.12 4.63 8.76
CA SER A 84 -15.86 3.85 9.98
C SER A 84 -15.05 2.58 9.72
N THR A 85 -15.15 2.00 8.51
CA THR A 85 -14.34 0.84 8.11
C THR A 85 -12.88 1.23 7.87
N ALA A 86 -12.64 2.33 7.14
CA ALA A 86 -11.28 2.83 6.90
C ALA A 86 -10.58 3.25 8.21
N GLN A 87 -11.34 3.80 9.16
CA GLN A 87 -10.80 4.16 10.48
C GLN A 87 -10.28 2.95 11.27
N LYS A 88 -10.86 1.76 11.06
CA LYS A 88 -10.38 0.51 11.68
C LYS A 88 -9.10 -0.03 11.03
N TRP A 89 -8.75 0.43 9.83
CA TRP A 89 -7.55 -0.02 9.11
C TRP A 89 -6.31 0.76 9.50
N LEU A 90 -6.45 2.04 9.83
CA LEU A 90 -5.36 2.92 10.28
C LEU A 90 -4.39 2.27 11.28
N PRO A 91 -4.84 1.67 12.40
CA PRO A 91 -3.91 1.10 13.38
C PRO A 91 -3.13 -0.14 12.89
N GLN A 92 -3.50 -0.73 11.75
CA GLN A 92 -2.82 -1.89 11.16
C GLN A 92 -1.78 -1.50 10.09
N LEU A 93 -1.77 -0.22 9.69
CA LEU A 93 -0.91 0.32 8.64
C LEU A 93 0.22 1.21 9.19
N GLN A 94 0.33 1.34 10.52
CA GLN A 94 1.39 2.03 11.25
C GLN A 94 2.27 1.01 11.97
#